data_AF-A0A2M7L7S1-F1
#
_entry.id   AF-A0A2M7L7S1-F1
#
_cell.length_a   1.000
_cell.length_b   1.000
_cell.length_c   1.000
_cell.angle_alpha   90.00
_cell.angle_beta   90.00
_cell.angle_gamma   90.00
#
_symmetry.space_group_name_H-M   'P 1'
#
loop_
_entity.id
_entity.type
_entity.pdbx_description
1 polymer ?
#
loop_
_entity_poly.entity_id
_entity_poly.type
_entity_poly.pdbx_seq_one_letter_code
_entity_poly.pdbx_strand_id
1 'polypeptide(L)'
;MDLIFILVVNDEGLTMAEAGDSPGDDFAPYSSSIMENASKMAAIGQLGKPVCSALVLERGRMLIMHEAKLDGESIYLSILCRRVPAGVQSLIRKIVDCVAKALLGDGYEEHLIG
;
A
#
# COMPACT_ATOMS: atom_id res chain seq x y z
N MET A 1 4.52 -17.21 -4.83
CA MET A 1 4.52 -15.98 -4.01
C MET A 1 3.87 -16.37 -2.70
N ASP A 2 4.60 -16.26 -1.59
CA ASP A 2 4.01 -16.50 -0.26
C ASP A 2 3.54 -15.14 0.28
N LEU A 3 2.31 -14.79 -0.09
CA LEU A 3 1.59 -13.65 0.46
C LEU A 3 1.05 -14.05 1.84
N ILE A 4 1.31 -13.23 2.85
CA ILE A 4 0.89 -13.48 4.24
C ILE A 4 -0.37 -12.68 4.54
N PHE A 5 -0.34 -11.36 4.30
CA PHE A 5 -1.53 -10.53 4.40
C PHE A 5 -1.49 -9.35 3.43
N ILE A 6 -2.69 -8.82 3.16
CA ILE A 6 -2.93 -7.50 2.59
C ILE A 6 -3.84 -6.75 3.57
N LEU A 7 -3.53 -5.49 3.84
CA LEU A 7 -4.34 -4.59 4.63
C LEU A 7 -4.52 -3.29 3.84
N VAL A 8 -5.75 -2.78 3.80
CA VAL A 8 -6.15 -1.52 3.18
C VAL A 8 -6.70 -0.61 4.26
N VAL A 9 -6.17 0.61 4.33
CA VAL A 9 -6.47 1.58 5.38
C VAL A 9 -6.83 2.91 4.73
N ASN A 10 -7.80 3.64 5.26
CA ASN A 10 -8.09 5.01 4.81
C ASN A 10 -7.10 6.03 5.42
N ASP A 11 -7.30 7.31 5.12
CA ASP A 11 -6.53 8.44 5.65
C ASP A 11 -6.73 8.69 7.15
N GLU A 12 -7.86 8.25 7.71
CA GLU A 12 -8.11 8.29 9.15
C GLU A 12 -7.42 7.15 9.93
N GLY A 13 -6.75 6.21 9.24
CA GLY A 13 -6.10 5.08 9.89
C GLY A 13 -7.04 3.91 10.22
N LEU A 14 -8.24 3.90 9.65
CA LEU A 14 -9.24 2.84 9.83
C LEU A 14 -9.09 1.75 8.75
N THR A 15 -9.21 0.49 9.18
CA THR A 15 -9.19 -0.66 8.27
C THR A 15 -10.42 -0.64 7.35
N MET A 16 -10.18 -0.62 6.04
CA MET A 16 -11.22 -0.72 5.02
C MET A 16 -11.41 -2.16 4.55
N ALA A 17 -10.30 -2.89 4.40
CA ALA A 17 -10.31 -4.28 3.95
C ALA A 17 -9.03 -4.99 4.39
N GLU A 18 -9.14 -6.29 4.64
CA GLU A 18 -7.99 -7.13 4.94
C GLU A 18 -8.16 -8.55 4.39
N ALA A 19 -7.02 -9.21 4.17
CA ALA A 19 -6.97 -10.61 3.74
C ALA A 19 -5.74 -11.30 4.35
N GLY A 20 -5.91 -12.56 4.74
CA GLY A 20 -4.84 -13.38 5.33
C GLY A 20 -4.67 -13.12 6.84
N ASP A 21 -3.46 -13.40 7.35
CA ASP A 21 -3.12 -13.25 8.77
C ASP A 21 -2.77 -11.78 9.10
N SER A 22 -3.73 -10.89 8.91
CA SER A 22 -3.59 -9.45 9.12
C SER A 22 -3.44 -9.11 10.61
N PRO A 23 -2.58 -8.14 10.97
CA PRO A 23 -2.50 -7.61 12.33
C PRO A 23 -3.67 -6.69 12.71
N GLY A 24 -4.53 -6.31 11.76
CA GLY A 24 -5.76 -5.54 12.00
C GLY A 24 -5.53 -4.09 12.45
N ASP A 25 -6.50 -3.57 13.22
CA ASP A 25 -6.66 -2.15 13.54
C ASP A 25 -5.51 -1.54 14.33
N ASP A 26 -4.87 -2.31 15.23
CA ASP A 26 -3.72 -1.83 16.00
C ASP A 26 -2.52 -1.49 15.10
N PHE A 27 -2.46 -2.11 13.92
CA PHE A 27 -1.40 -1.89 12.96
C PHE A 27 -1.76 -0.85 11.88
N ALA A 28 -3.06 -0.68 11.58
CA ALA A 28 -3.55 0.12 10.46
C ALA A 28 -2.95 1.55 10.39
N PRO A 29 -2.88 2.33 11.50
CA PRO A 29 -2.33 3.70 11.48
C PRO A 29 -0.85 3.80 11.11
N TYR A 30 -0.08 2.71 11.23
CA TYR A 30 1.33 2.74 10.84
C TYR A 30 1.52 2.77 9.32
N SER A 31 0.54 2.29 8.55
CA SER A 31 0.59 2.27 7.08
C SER A 31 0.68 3.69 6.51
N SER A 32 -0.17 4.60 7.00
CA SER A 32 -0.15 6.02 6.62
C SER A 32 1.09 6.73 7.16
N SER A 33 1.39 6.53 8.43
CA SER A 33 2.55 7.15 9.10
C SER A 33 3.88 6.86 8.38
N ILE A 34 4.09 5.63 7.93
CA ILE A 34 5.32 5.24 7.23
C ILE A 34 5.39 5.87 5.83
N MET A 35 4.28 5.90 5.10
CA MET A 35 4.25 6.51 3.77
C MET A 35 4.42 8.03 3.82
N GLU A 36 3.83 8.71 4.81
CA GLU A 36 4.06 10.14 5.04
C GLU A 36 5.54 10.43 5.32
N ASN A 37 6.17 9.64 6.19
CA ASN A 37 7.58 9.79 6.52
C ASN A 37 8.46 9.51 5.31
N ALA A 38 8.16 8.47 4.53
CA ALA A 38 8.87 8.16 3.29
C ALA A 38 8.78 9.31 2.28
N SER A 39 7.59 9.91 2.11
CA SER A 39 7.39 11.07 1.24
C SER A 39 8.17 12.30 1.71
N LYS A 40 8.14 12.61 3.02
CA LYS A 40 8.92 13.72 3.61
C LYS A 40 10.43 13.50 3.43
N MET A 41 10.92 12.30 3.71
CA MET A 41 12.32 11.92 3.52
C MET A 41 12.75 12.04 2.06
N ALA A 42 11.95 11.53 1.13
CA ALA A 42 12.25 11.58 -0.29
C ALA A 42 12.29 13.02 -0.82
N ALA A 43 11.39 13.89 -0.35
CA ALA A 43 11.40 15.31 -0.68
C ALA A 43 12.66 16.02 -0.15
N ILE A 44 13.01 15.81 1.13
CA ILE A 44 14.21 16.39 1.74
C ILE A 44 15.48 15.90 1.03
N GLY A 45 15.55 14.60 0.72
CA GLY A 45 16.69 13.99 0.05
C GLY A 45 16.72 14.16 -1.47
N GLN A 46 15.73 14.85 -2.07
CA GLN A 46 15.58 14.99 -3.53
C GLN A 46 15.60 13.65 -4.28
N LEU A 47 14.97 12.61 -3.71
CA LEU A 47 14.97 11.23 -4.22
C LEU A 47 13.83 10.96 -5.22
N GLY A 48 13.02 11.96 -5.55
CA GLY A 48 11.79 11.81 -6.34
C GLY A 48 10.60 11.33 -5.50
N LYS A 49 9.51 10.95 -6.17
CA LYS A 49 8.30 10.45 -5.49
C LYS A 49 8.46 8.97 -5.14
N PRO A 50 8.29 8.56 -3.87
CA PRO A 50 8.37 7.15 -3.51
C PRO A 50 7.22 6.38 -4.14
N VAL A 51 7.53 5.25 -4.77
CA VAL A 51 6.49 4.33 -5.27
C VAL A 51 5.94 3.48 -4.13
N CYS A 52 6.79 3.05 -3.20
CA CYS A 52 6.41 2.34 -1.98
C CYS A 52 7.51 2.49 -0.93
N SER A 53 7.18 2.23 0.33
CA SER A 53 8.15 1.97 1.40
C SER A 53 8.23 0.47 1.66
N ALA A 54 9.40 -0.06 1.99
CA ALA A 54 9.55 -1.48 2.27
C ALA A 54 10.47 -1.74 3.46
N LEU A 55 10.06 -2.66 4.33
CA LEU A 55 10.88 -3.19 5.43
C LEU A 55 11.30 -4.61 5.11
N VAL A 56 12.61 -4.85 5.11
CA VAL A 56 13.18 -6.20 5.09
C VAL A 56 13.20 -6.73 6.52
N LEU A 57 12.44 -7.78 6.76
CA LEU A 57 12.26 -8.40 8.07
C LEU A 57 13.06 -9.71 8.13
N GLU A 58 13.27 -10.20 9.36
CA GLU A 58 13.89 -11.49 9.57
C GLU A 58 13.18 -12.63 8.83
N ARG A 59 13.96 -13.67 8.50
CA ARG A 59 13.50 -14.86 7.78
C ARG A 59 13.01 -14.56 6.36
N GLY A 60 13.55 -13.52 5.74
CA GLY A 60 13.26 -13.14 4.35
C GLY A 60 11.88 -12.52 4.13
N ARG A 61 11.18 -12.11 5.20
CA ARG A 61 9.90 -11.43 5.08
C ARG A 61 10.09 -9.99 4.60
N MET A 62 9.12 -9.47 3.87
CA MET A 62 9.09 -8.09 3.42
C MET A 62 7.70 -7.51 3.62
N LEU A 63 7.65 -6.39 4.32
CA LEU A 63 6.45 -5.58 4.47
C LEU A 63 6.56 -4.38 3.52
N ILE A 64 5.64 -4.29 2.57
CA ILE A 64 5.57 -3.22 1.57
C ILE A 64 4.38 -2.34 1.90
N MET A 65 4.60 -1.03 1.93
CA MET A 65 3.58 -0.02 2.15
C MET A 65 3.48 0.91 0.95
N HIS A 66 2.27 1.29 0.57
CA HIS A 66 2.00 2.16 -0.57
C HIS A 66 0.83 3.09 -0.28
N GLU A 67 0.90 4.32 -0.77
CA GLU A 67 -0.21 5.27 -0.79
C GLU A 67 -0.75 5.36 -2.22
N ALA A 68 -2.05 5.11 -2.39
CA ALA A 68 -2.77 5.38 -3.63
C ALA A 68 -3.82 6.46 -3.39
N LYS A 69 -4.07 7.29 -4.41
CA LYS A 69 -5.15 8.27 -4.38
C LYS A 69 -6.32 7.79 -5.23
N LEU A 70 -7.49 7.70 -4.62
CA LEU A 70 -8.75 7.30 -5.25
C LEU A 70 -9.77 8.43 -5.04
N ASP A 71 -10.26 9.02 -6.13
CA ASP A 71 -11.20 10.16 -6.10
C ASP A 71 -10.79 11.32 -5.15
N GLY A 72 -9.50 11.60 -5.05
CA GLY A 72 -8.95 12.65 -4.18
C GLY A 72 -8.65 12.21 -2.75
N GLU A 73 -9.15 11.05 -2.31
CA GLU A 73 -8.88 10.45 -1.01
C GLU A 73 -7.65 9.55 -1.05
N SER A 74 -6.86 9.53 0.02
CA SER A 74 -5.70 8.65 0.14
C SER A 74 -6.10 7.33 0.79
N ILE A 75 -5.72 6.23 0.16
CA ILE A 75 -5.74 4.89 0.76
C ILE A 75 -4.32 4.37 0.91
N TYR A 76 -4.11 3.57 1.94
CA TYR A 76 -2.81 2.99 2.27
C TYR A 76 -2.90 1.46 2.21
N LEU A 77 -1.97 0.88 1.47
CA LEU A 77 -1.83 -0.56 1.34
C LEU A 77 -0.65 -1.03 2.15
N SER A 78 -0.83 -2.12 2.90
CA SER A 78 0.22 -2.86 3.60
C SER A 78 0.21 -4.31 3.14
N ILE A 79 1.34 -4.79 2.62
CA ILE A 79 1.48 -6.13 2.03
C ILE A 79 2.66 -6.84 2.68
N LEU A 80 2.40 -7.95 3.38
CA LEU A 80 3.45 -8.80 3.94
C LEU A 80 3.64 -10.05 3.09
N CYS A 81 4.87 -10.33 2.67
CA CYS A 81 5.22 -11.51 1.90
C CYS A 81 6.61 -12.08 2.27
N ARG A 82 6.93 -13.34 1.92
CA ARG A 82 8.27 -13.93 2.13
C ARG A 82 9.24 -13.77 0.95
N ARG A 83 8.73 -13.40 -0.21
CA ARG A 83 9.53 -13.14 -1.41
C ARG A 83 8.90 -11.97 -2.13
N VAL A 84 9.73 -10.97 -2.43
CA VAL A 84 9.31 -9.83 -3.24
C VAL A 84 8.77 -10.35 -4.57
N PRO A 85 7.51 -10.06 -4.92
CA PRO A 85 6.99 -10.43 -6.22
C PRO A 85 7.82 -9.73 -7.31
N ALA A 86 8.20 -10.48 -8.35
CA ALA A 86 8.74 -9.88 -9.55
C ALA A 86 7.67 -8.93 -10.11
N GLY A 87 7.95 -7.63 -10.08
CA GLY A 87 6.97 -6.59 -10.43
C GLY A 87 6.02 -6.20 -9.29
N VAL A 88 6.58 -5.83 -8.11
CA VAL A 88 5.82 -5.24 -6.98
C VAL A 88 4.86 -4.14 -7.42
N GLN A 89 5.27 -3.26 -8.32
CA GLN A 89 4.40 -2.19 -8.83
C GLN A 89 3.14 -2.72 -9.53
N SER A 90 3.26 -3.81 -10.30
CA SER A 90 2.12 -4.44 -10.94
C SER A 90 1.18 -5.09 -9.93
N LEU A 91 1.73 -5.70 -8.86
CA LEU A 91 0.91 -6.24 -7.78
C LEU A 91 0.16 -5.13 -7.04
N ILE A 92 0.87 -4.06 -6.66
CA ILE A 92 0.25 -2.89 -6.01
C ILE A 92 -0.87 -2.36 -6.88
N ARG A 93 -0.61 -2.11 -8.18
CA ARG A 93 -1.62 -1.61 -9.12
C ARG A 93 -2.85 -2.51 -9.14
N LYS A 94 -2.69 -3.82 -9.30
CA LYS A 94 -3.82 -4.77 -9.30
C LYS A 94 -4.65 -4.73 -8.00
N ILE A 95 -4.00 -4.53 -6.86
CA ILE A 95 -4.70 -4.40 -5.57
C ILE A 95 -5.46 -3.07 -5.53
N VAL A 96 -4.80 -1.97 -5.91
CA VAL A 96 -5.44 -0.64 -6.01
C VAL A 96 -6.64 -0.68 -6.94
N ASP A 97 -6.52 -1.28 -8.13
CA ASP A 97 -7.61 -1.40 -9.11
C ASP A 97 -8.79 -2.19 -8.54
N CYS A 98 -8.50 -3.26 -7.80
CA CYS A 98 -9.54 -4.06 -7.14
C CYS A 98 -10.28 -3.24 -6.07
N VAL A 99 -9.55 -2.46 -5.26
CA VAL A 99 -10.13 -1.58 -4.24
C VAL A 99 -10.92 -0.46 -4.89
N ALA A 100 -10.35 0.20 -5.90
CA ALA A 100 -10.98 1.27 -6.65
C ALA A 100 -12.30 0.83 -7.28
N LYS A 101 -12.32 -0.34 -7.93
CA LYS A 101 -13.54 -0.91 -8.50
C LYS A 101 -14.60 -1.19 -7.43
N ALA A 102 -14.19 -1.65 -6.24
CA ALA A 102 -15.12 -1.92 -5.15
C ALA A 102 -15.72 -0.64 -4.55
N LEU A 103 -14.94 0.44 -4.45
CA LEU A 103 -15.36 1.71 -3.85
C LEU A 103 -16.11 2.62 -4.84
N LEU A 104 -15.67 2.67 -6.09
CA LEU A 104 -16.11 3.65 -7.09
C LEU A 104 -16.96 3.03 -8.21
N GLY A 105 -17.08 1.70 -8.24
CA GLY A 105 -17.80 0.98 -9.30
C GLY A 105 -17.09 1.05 -10.66
N ASP A 106 -17.85 0.88 -11.75
CA ASP A 106 -17.33 0.85 -13.13
C ASP A 106 -16.96 2.24 -13.68
N GLY A 107 -17.09 3.31 -12.87
CA GLY A 107 -16.72 4.68 -13.24
C GLY A 107 -15.25 5.03 -13.00
N TYR A 108 -14.45 4.11 -12.46
CA TYR A 108 -13.01 4.31 -12.28
C TYR A 108 -12.28 4.24 -13.63
N GLU A 109 -11.94 5.41 -14.19
CA GLU A 109 -10.95 5.50 -15.26
C GLU A 109 -9.55 5.49 -14.63
N GLU A 110 -8.71 4.55 -15.07
CA GLU A 110 -7.29 4.45 -14.72
C GLU A 110 -6.66 5.84 -14.78
N HIS A 111 -6.33 6.42 -13.63
CA HIS A 111 -5.36 7.49 -13.60
C HIS A 111 -3.99 6.83 -13.74
N LEU A 112 -3.60 6.56 -15.00
CA LEU A 112 -2.27 6.12 -15.38
C LEU A 112 -1.25 7.13 -14.86
N ILE A 113 -0.72 6.88 -13.67
CA ILE A 113 0.52 7.50 -13.22
C ILE A 113 1.63 6.84 -14.05
N GLY A 114 2.06 7.56 -15.08
CA GLY A 114 3.32 7.33 -15.80
C GLY A 114 4.53 7.61 -14.93
#